data_AF-A0A8R2JSH0-F1
#
_entry.id   AF-A0A8R2JSH0-F1
#
_cell.length_a   1.000
_cell.length_b   1.000
_cell.length_c   1.000
_cell.angle_alpha   90.00
_cell.angle_beta   90.00
_cell.angle_gamma   90.00
#
_symmetry.space_group_name_H-M   'P 1'
#
loop_
_entity.id
_entity.type
_entity.pdbx_description
1 polymer ?
#
loop_
_entity_poly.entity_id
_entity_poly.type
_entity_poly.pdbx_seq_one_letter_code
_entity_poly.pdbx_strand_id
1 'polypeptide(L)'
;MADHNYVSINECAKKYCKRYCCTPQCKNKQMSTSSITFHSFPKQKDLKLKWKTALKIGKEVPKYAFVCSTHFDDSDFIPSSKTSSPAKIRRLKIGVVPSKNLPVRSLDKVLLTPTKEKIIKRAERLNKRRQNKKTLSNFISK
;
A
#
# COMPACT_ATOMS: atom_id res chain seq x y z
N MET A 1 6.03 26.52 1.07
CA MET A 1 6.49 25.43 1.97
C MET A 1 5.44 25.17 3.06
N ALA A 2 4.40 24.38 2.76
CA ALA A 2 3.47 23.74 3.74
C ALA A 2 2.36 22.98 2.98
N ASP A 3 2.67 21.80 2.43
CA ASP A 3 1.81 21.14 1.41
C ASP A 3 0.75 20.16 1.93
N HIS A 4 0.26 20.31 3.16
CA HIS A 4 -0.89 19.51 3.64
C HIS A 4 -1.82 20.37 4.48
N ASN A 5 -2.93 20.83 3.86
CA ASN A 5 -4.01 21.49 4.58
C ASN A 5 -4.62 20.50 5.56
N TYR A 6 -4.37 20.73 6.84
CA TYR A 6 -4.90 19.97 7.95
C TYR A 6 -6.11 20.72 8.47
N VAL A 7 -7.31 20.17 8.26
CA VAL A 7 -8.51 20.72 8.87
C VAL A 7 -8.44 20.43 10.37
N SER A 8 -8.29 21.49 11.16
CA SER A 8 -8.40 21.49 12.62
C SER A 8 -9.67 20.74 13.03
N ILE A 9 -9.52 19.65 13.79
CA ILE A 9 -10.65 18.87 14.34
C ILE A 9 -11.12 19.55 15.62
N ASN A 10 -11.41 20.85 15.57
CA ASN A 10 -12.07 21.55 16.66
C ASN A 10 -13.27 22.27 16.05
N GLU A 11 -14.47 21.89 16.52
CA GLU A 11 -15.79 22.41 16.17
C GLU A 11 -16.46 21.89 14.88
N CYS A 12 -16.68 20.58 14.79
CA CYS A 12 -17.85 20.06 14.08
C CYS A 12 -18.53 19.00 14.95
N ALA A 13 -19.43 19.47 15.81
CA ALA A 13 -20.10 18.68 16.84
C ALA A 13 -20.90 17.49 16.26
N LYS A 14 -20.66 16.31 16.83
CA LYS A 14 -21.68 15.32 17.23
C LYS A 14 -22.78 14.93 16.21
N LYS A 15 -22.47 14.77 14.91
CA LYS A 15 -23.44 14.18 13.96
C LYS A 15 -22.76 13.37 12.86
N TYR A 16 -22.57 12.08 13.11
CA TYR A 16 -22.38 11.00 12.12
C TYR A 16 -21.60 11.34 10.82
N CYS A 17 -20.35 11.80 10.89
CA CYS A 17 -19.49 11.81 9.71
C CYS A 17 -18.98 10.37 9.44
N LYS A 18 -19.79 9.58 8.73
CA LYS A 18 -19.47 8.19 8.37
C LYS A 18 -18.40 8.21 7.26
N ARG A 19 -17.12 8.24 7.64
CA ARG A 19 -16.02 8.00 6.69
C ARG A 19 -15.85 6.49 6.49
N TYR A 20 -15.63 6.08 5.25
CA TYR A 20 -15.40 4.68 4.88
C TYR A 20 -14.03 4.54 4.24
N CYS A 21 -13.39 3.39 4.45
CA CYS A 21 -12.17 3.06 3.73
C CYS A 21 -12.52 2.79 2.26
N CYS A 22 -11.82 3.44 1.33
CA CYS A 22 -12.01 3.23 -0.10
C CYS A 22 -11.33 1.97 -0.63
N THR A 23 -10.49 1.31 0.19
CA THR A 23 -9.76 0.11 -0.23
C THR A 23 -10.74 -1.03 -0.51
N PRO A 24 -10.71 -1.63 -1.72
CA PRO A 24 -11.51 -2.82 -2.01
C PRO A 24 -11.29 -3.91 -0.96
N GLN A 25 -12.33 -4.64 -0.57
CA GLN A 25 -12.29 -5.69 0.48
C GLN A 25 -12.07 -5.17 1.91
N CYS A 26 -11.90 -3.87 2.12
CA CYS A 26 -11.87 -3.27 3.46
C CYS A 26 -13.27 -2.81 3.88
N LYS A 27 -13.74 -3.25 5.06
CA LYS A 27 -15.05 -2.87 5.63
C LYS A 27 -14.94 -1.85 6.77
N ASN A 28 -13.75 -1.29 6.98
CA ASN A 28 -13.49 -0.35 8.06
C ASN A 28 -14.24 0.96 7.82
N LYS A 29 -14.97 1.39 8.85
CA LYS A 29 -15.75 2.63 8.88
C LYS A 29 -15.39 3.41 10.13
N GLN A 30 -15.44 4.74 10.04
CA GLN A 30 -15.14 5.58 11.18
C GLN A 30 -16.27 5.47 12.20
N MET A 31 -15.94 4.90 13.36
CA MET A 31 -16.82 4.85 14.52
C MET A 31 -16.18 5.66 15.64
N SER A 32 -17.00 6.29 16.47
CA SER A 32 -16.53 7.04 17.65
C SER A 32 -15.70 6.18 18.60
N THR A 33 -15.94 4.87 18.62
CA THR A 33 -15.26 3.89 19.47
C THR A 33 -14.06 3.21 18.79
N SER A 34 -13.84 3.42 17.49
CA SER A 34 -12.74 2.75 16.78
C SER A 34 -11.44 3.54 16.90
N SER A 35 -10.34 2.87 17.26
CA SER A 35 -8.97 3.42 17.27
C SER A 35 -8.37 3.63 15.87
N ILE A 36 -9.16 3.42 14.82
CA ILE A 36 -8.75 3.49 13.42
C ILE A 36 -8.78 4.94 12.95
N THR A 37 -7.65 5.44 12.45
CA THR A 37 -7.57 6.76 11.82
C THR A 37 -7.75 6.67 10.31
N PHE A 38 -8.26 7.73 9.70
CA PHE A 38 -8.54 7.80 8.26
C PHE A 38 -7.65 8.86 7.62
N HIS A 39 -6.96 8.50 6.54
CA HIS A 39 -5.97 9.33 5.86
C HIS A 39 -6.44 9.62 4.44
N SER A 40 -6.41 10.90 4.06
CA SER A 40 -6.72 11.32 2.70
C SER A 40 -5.56 11.01 1.75
N PHE A 41 -5.88 10.96 0.45
CA PHE A 41 -4.85 10.80 -0.57
C PHE A 41 -3.90 12.01 -0.59
N PRO A 42 -2.61 11.77 -0.88
CA PRO A 42 -1.64 12.85 -1.01
C PRO A 42 -1.96 13.74 -2.21
N LYS A 43 -1.56 15.02 -2.12
CA LYS A 43 -1.73 15.99 -3.22
C LYS A 43 -0.78 15.73 -4.40
N GLN A 44 0.41 15.21 -4.10
CA GLN A 44 1.42 14.86 -5.10
C GLN A 44 0.87 13.77 -6.03
N LYS A 45 0.86 14.05 -7.35
CA LYS A 45 0.30 13.15 -8.37
C LYS A 45 0.99 11.79 -8.37
N ASP A 46 2.32 11.76 -8.26
CA ASP A 46 3.10 10.52 -8.31
C ASP A 46 2.82 9.63 -7.10
N LEU A 47 2.76 10.23 -5.90
CA LEU A 47 2.45 9.48 -4.68
C LEU A 47 0.98 9.02 -4.68
N LYS A 48 0.07 9.85 -5.17
CA LYS A 48 -1.34 9.49 -5.35
C LYS A 48 -1.49 8.31 -6.32
N LEU A 49 -0.70 8.29 -7.40
CA LEU A 49 -0.65 7.17 -8.33
C LEU A 49 -0.11 5.91 -7.66
N LYS A 50 0.98 6.01 -6.87
CA LYS A 50 1.50 4.88 -6.08
C LYS A 50 0.45 4.31 -5.13
N TRP A 51 -0.32 5.16 -4.45
CA TRP A 51 -1.43 4.73 -3.59
C TRP A 51 -2.53 4.03 -4.39
N LYS A 52 -2.94 4.62 -5.52
CA LYS A 52 -3.96 4.04 -6.41
C LYS A 52 -3.55 2.64 -6.87
N THR A 53 -2.29 2.47 -7.27
CA THR A 53 -1.72 1.20 -7.71
C THR A 53 -1.66 0.19 -6.57
N ALA A 54 -1.13 0.57 -5.40
CA ALA A 54 -1.01 -0.31 -4.24
C ALA A 54 -2.39 -0.82 -3.76
N LEU A 55 -3.38 0.07 -3.72
CA LEU A 55 -4.75 -0.25 -3.34
C LEU A 55 -5.59 -0.86 -4.48
N LYS A 56 -4.99 -1.08 -5.66
CA LYS A 56 -5.61 -1.68 -6.85
C LYS A 56 -6.93 -1.02 -7.26
N ILE A 57 -7.04 0.30 -7.06
CA ILE A 57 -8.22 1.09 -7.42
C ILE A 57 -8.16 1.38 -8.93
N GLY A 58 -9.03 0.75 -9.72
CA GLY A 58 -9.08 0.96 -11.17
C GLY A 58 -9.68 2.31 -11.58
N LYS A 59 -10.63 2.82 -10.80
CA LYS A 59 -11.35 4.07 -11.06
C LYS A 59 -10.56 5.30 -10.62
N GLU A 60 -11.02 6.47 -11.00
CA GLU A 60 -10.52 7.72 -10.43
C GLU A 60 -10.81 7.78 -8.93
N VAL A 61 -9.84 8.25 -8.17
CA VAL A 61 -9.96 8.36 -6.71
C VAL A 61 -10.75 9.64 -6.40
N PRO A 62 -11.94 9.54 -5.77
CA PRO A 62 -12.73 10.71 -5.44
C PRO A 62 -11.99 11.61 -4.44
N LYS A 63 -12.28 12.92 -4.47
CA LYS A 63 -11.63 13.94 -3.62
C LYS A 63 -11.71 13.61 -2.12
N TYR A 64 -12.81 13.01 -1.70
CA TYR A 64 -13.11 12.64 -0.31
C TYR A 64 -12.87 11.15 -0.03
N ALA A 65 -12.03 10.49 -0.83
CA ALA A 65 -11.61 9.11 -0.55
C ALA A 65 -10.62 9.08 0.63
N PHE A 66 -10.79 8.10 1.51
CA PHE A 66 -9.92 7.89 2.66
C PHE A 66 -9.44 6.44 2.74
N VAL A 67 -8.23 6.27 3.24
CA VAL A 67 -7.61 4.98 3.54
C VAL A 67 -7.44 4.88 5.05
N CYS A 68 -7.85 3.76 5.65
CA CYS A 68 -7.72 3.56 7.08
C CYS A 68 -6.28 3.19 7.49
N SER A 69 -5.92 3.44 8.76
CA SER A 69 -4.58 3.24 9.30
C SER A 69 -4.06 1.81 9.20
N THR A 70 -4.95 0.80 9.12
CA THR A 70 -4.57 -0.61 9.02
C THR A 70 -3.83 -0.95 7.73
N HIS A 71 -3.82 -0.05 6.74
CA HIS A 71 -3.08 -0.25 5.49
C HIS A 71 -1.63 0.28 5.55
N PHE A 72 -1.24 0.89 6.66
CA PHE A 72 0.10 1.43 6.90
C PHE A 72 0.76 0.70 8.06
N ASP A 73 2.07 0.71 8.09
CA ASP A 73 2.82 0.19 9.23
C ASP A 73 2.86 1.24 10.35
N ASP A 74 2.93 0.82 11.61
CA ASP A 74 3.00 1.79 12.73
C ASP A 74 4.28 2.63 12.66
N SER A 75 5.35 2.11 12.06
CA SER A 75 6.60 2.82 11.80
C SER A 75 6.50 3.92 10.73
N ASP A 76 5.47 3.89 9.87
CA ASP A 76 5.22 4.89 8.83
C ASP A 76 4.61 6.19 9.41
N PHE A 77 4.17 6.15 10.66
CA PHE A 77 3.62 7.32 11.33
C PHE A 77 4.72 8.17 11.97
N ILE A 78 4.47 9.47 11.99
CA ILE A 78 5.32 10.43 12.69
C ILE A 78 5.09 10.20 14.20
N PRO A 79 6.15 9.92 14.98
CA PRO A 79 6.03 9.84 16.43
C PRO A 79 5.54 11.19 16.97
N SER A 80 4.36 11.21 17.57
CA SER A 80 3.85 12.41 18.22
C SER A 80 4.70 12.66 19.48
N SER A 81 5.56 13.67 19.47
CA SER A 81 6.22 14.16 20.68
C SER A 81 5.16 14.62 21.69
N LYS A 82 5.51 14.56 22.97
CA LYS A 82 4.65 14.64 24.16
C LYS A 82 3.94 16.00 24.35
N THR A 83 3.10 16.43 23.43
CA THR A 83 2.28 17.65 23.59
C THR A 83 0.82 17.28 23.83
N SER A 84 0.33 17.74 24.96
CA SER A 84 -0.96 17.53 25.63
C SER A 84 -2.18 17.98 24.81
N SER A 85 -2.44 17.41 23.63
CA SER A 85 -3.65 17.69 22.86
C SER A 85 -4.64 16.51 22.95
N PRO A 86 -5.93 16.78 23.23
CA PRO A 86 -6.95 15.75 23.53
C PRO A 86 -7.35 14.87 22.33
N ALA A 87 -6.77 15.11 21.15
CA ALA A 87 -6.95 14.27 19.97
C ALA A 87 -5.57 13.93 19.37
N LYS A 88 -5.03 12.76 19.72
CA LYS A 88 -3.79 12.22 19.15
C LYS A 88 -4.02 11.86 17.67
N ILE A 89 -3.91 12.84 16.78
CA ILE A 89 -4.08 12.61 15.35
C ILE A 89 -2.79 12.01 14.80
N ARG A 90 -2.86 10.74 14.39
CA ARG A 90 -1.73 10.03 13.78
C ARG A 90 -1.44 10.61 12.39
N ARG A 91 -0.23 11.11 12.14
CA ARG A 91 0.17 11.65 10.83
C ARG A 91 1.12 10.66 10.14
N LEU A 92 0.93 10.44 8.84
CA LEU A 92 1.84 9.64 8.04
C LEU A 92 3.08 10.48 7.68
N LYS A 93 4.23 9.82 7.59
CA LYS A 93 5.45 10.42 7.02
C LYS A 93 5.23 10.74 5.54
N ILE A 94 6.03 11.67 5.02
CA ILE A 94 5.99 12.06 3.61
C ILE A 94 6.47 10.89 2.75
N GLY A 95 5.80 10.65 1.62
CA GLY A 95 6.21 9.62 0.66
C GLY A 95 5.80 8.19 1.03
N VAL A 96 5.13 7.98 2.16
CA VAL A 96 4.62 6.66 2.57
C VAL A 96 3.58 6.16 1.58
N VAL A 97 3.61 4.86 1.29
CA VAL A 97 2.65 4.16 0.44
C VAL A 97 1.99 3.05 1.26
N PRO A 98 0.67 2.81 1.11
CA PRO A 98 -0.01 1.69 1.76
C PRO A 98 0.68 0.36 1.41
N SER A 99 1.01 -0.43 2.42
CA SER A 99 1.75 -1.68 2.28
C SER A 99 1.06 -2.88 2.94
N LYS A 100 0.15 -2.64 3.90
CA LYS A 100 -0.53 -3.68 4.68
C LYS A 100 -1.98 -3.88 4.22
N ASN A 101 -2.48 -5.10 4.41
CA ASN A 101 -3.88 -5.48 4.14
C ASN A 101 -4.37 -5.03 2.74
N LEU A 102 -3.49 -5.13 1.74
CA LEU A 102 -3.80 -4.71 0.38
C LEU A 102 -4.80 -5.69 -0.27
N PRO A 103 -5.65 -5.23 -1.19
CA PRO A 103 -6.60 -6.10 -1.87
C PRO A 103 -5.88 -7.21 -2.64
N VAL A 104 -6.39 -8.43 -2.54
CA VAL A 104 -5.85 -9.57 -3.30
C VAL A 104 -6.87 -9.97 -4.37
N ARG A 105 -6.44 -10.03 -5.64
CA ARG A 105 -7.25 -10.57 -6.73
C ARG A 105 -7.00 -12.08 -6.82
N SER A 106 -7.99 -12.84 -7.28
CA SER A 106 -7.84 -14.30 -7.45
C SER A 106 -6.66 -14.65 -8.37
N LEU A 107 -6.42 -13.85 -9.42
CA LEU A 107 -5.28 -14.00 -10.33
C LEU A 107 -3.92 -13.78 -9.65
N ASP A 108 -3.84 -12.94 -8.61
CA ASP A 108 -2.59 -12.71 -7.88
C ASP A 108 -2.14 -13.97 -7.13
N LYS A 109 -3.10 -14.80 -6.68
CA LYS A 109 -2.79 -16.08 -6.02
C LYS A 109 -2.14 -17.07 -7.00
N VAL A 110 -2.60 -17.11 -8.25
CA VAL A 110 -2.08 -18.03 -9.28
C VAL A 110 -0.64 -17.70 -9.68
N LEU A 111 -0.22 -16.44 -9.57
CA LEU A 111 1.18 -16.06 -9.77
C LEU A 111 2.06 -16.33 -8.54
N LEU A 112 1.48 -16.56 -7.37
CA LEU A 112 2.20 -16.91 -6.13
C LEU A 112 2.18 -18.42 -5.83
N THR A 113 1.49 -19.22 -6.64
CA THR A 113 1.38 -20.68 -6.48
C THR A 113 2.58 -21.42 -7.10
N PRO A 114 2.69 -22.76 -6.91
CA PRO A 114 3.65 -23.65 -7.60
C PRO A 114 3.86 -23.41 -9.10
N THR A 115 2.96 -22.69 -9.79
CA THR A 115 3.15 -22.26 -11.18
C THR A 115 4.36 -21.34 -11.36
N LYS A 116 4.58 -20.37 -10.45
CA LYS A 116 5.76 -19.48 -10.52
C LYS A 116 7.05 -20.24 -10.22
N GLU A 117 7.04 -21.12 -9.24
CA GLU A 117 8.17 -22.02 -8.98
C GLU A 117 8.46 -22.94 -10.17
N LYS A 118 7.44 -23.48 -10.83
CA LYS A 118 7.61 -24.28 -12.05
C LYS A 118 8.23 -23.47 -13.19
N ILE A 119 7.82 -22.20 -13.38
CA ILE A 119 8.40 -21.29 -14.38
C ILE A 119 9.87 -21.01 -14.06
N ILE A 120 10.20 -20.68 -12.80
CA ILE A 120 11.57 -20.44 -12.34
C ILE A 120 12.44 -21.69 -12.58
N LYS A 121 12.00 -22.86 -12.10
CA LYS A 121 12.70 -24.14 -12.31
C LYS A 121 12.89 -24.48 -13.79
N ARG A 122 11.94 -24.10 -14.66
CA ARG A 122 12.07 -24.30 -16.12
C ARG A 122 13.16 -23.37 -16.70
N ALA A 123 13.17 -22.10 -16.29
CA ALA A 123 14.20 -21.15 -16.70
C ALA A 123 15.60 -21.58 -16.24
N GLU A 124 15.75 -22.04 -14.99
CA GLU A 124 17.00 -22.57 -14.45
C GLU A 124 17.53 -23.76 -15.26
N ARG A 125 16.67 -24.73 -15.61
CA ARG A 125 17.07 -25.88 -16.44
C ARG A 125 17.55 -25.45 -17.83
N LEU A 126 16.90 -24.47 -18.45
CA LEU A 126 17.33 -23.94 -19.75
C LEU A 126 18.68 -23.23 -19.64
N ASN A 127 18.89 -22.44 -18.59
CA ASN A 127 20.18 -21.80 -18.32
C ASN A 127 21.29 -22.83 -18.12
N LYS A 128 21.03 -23.90 -17.36
CA LYS A 128 22.00 -24.98 -17.15
C LYS A 128 22.37 -25.68 -18.47
N ARG A 129 21.40 -25.94 -19.35
CA ARG A 129 21.67 -26.49 -20.70
C ARG A 129 22.53 -25.55 -21.55
N ARG A 130 22.25 -24.24 -21.53
CA ARG A 130 23.05 -23.24 -22.26
C ARG A 130 24.47 -23.18 -21.74
N GLN A 131 24.67 -23.20 -20.42
CA GLN A 131 26.00 -23.23 -19.82
C GLN A 131 26.75 -24.50 -20.22
N ASN A 132 26.16 -25.69 -20.04
CA ASN A 132 26.80 -26.95 -20.44
C ASN A 132 27.17 -26.99 -21.92
N LYS A 133 26.33 -26.45 -22.82
CA LYS A 133 26.64 -26.36 -24.26
C LYS A 133 27.84 -25.44 -24.53
N LYS A 134 27.95 -24.32 -23.81
CA LYS A 134 29.12 -23.43 -23.88
C LYS A 134 30.38 -24.10 -23.32
N THR A 135 30.28 -24.83 -22.22
CA THR A 135 31.42 -25.55 -21.66
C THR A 135 31.93 -26.61 -22.62
N LEU A 136 31.01 -27.35 -23.26
CA LEU A 136 31.34 -28.38 -24.25
C LEU A 136 31.96 -27.77 -25.52
N SER A 137 31.42 -26.67 -26.03
CA SER A 137 32.01 -25.99 -27.20
C SER A 137 33.41 -25.47 -26.91
N ASN A 138 33.65 -24.93 -25.71
CA ASN A 138 34.97 -24.46 -25.30
C ASN A 138 35.97 -25.60 -25.10
N PHE A 139 35.50 -26.79 -24.73
CA PHE A 139 36.35 -27.98 -24.59
C PHE A 139 36.76 -28.56 -25.93
N ILE A 140 35.85 -28.59 -26.92
CA ILE A 140 36.11 -29.11 -28.28
C ILE A 140 37.00 -28.16 -29.10
N SER A 141 37.03 -26.86 -28.75
CA SER A 141 37.82 -25.85 -29.48
C SER A 141 39.26 -25.68 -28.96
N LYS A 142 39.70 -26.53 -28.02
CA LYS A 142 41.08 -26.62 -27.52
C LYS A 142 41.73 -27.88 -28.05
#